data_AF-A0A1G6SSY0-F1
#
_entry.id   AF-A0A1G6SSY0-F1
#
_cell.length_a   1.000
_cell.length_b   1.000
_cell.length_c   1.000
_cell.angle_alpha   90.00
_cell.angle_beta   90.00
_cell.angle_gamma   90.00
#
_symmetry.space_group_name_H-M   'P 1'
#
loop_
_entity.id
_entity.type
_entity.pdbx_description
1 polymer ?
#
loop_
_entity_poly.entity_id
_entity_poly.type
_entity_poly.pdbx_seq_one_letter_code
_entity_poly.pdbx_strand_id
1 'polypeptide(L)' 'MVDIAAEAGISVETLRKIETGRIPTPAFFTVVALANAVGVPLDELRDLADSTDSADGVRGAGETVPVANQGSVSLPAVS' A
#
# COMPACT_ATOMS: atom_id res chain seq x y z
N MET A 1 5.39 -3.23 -21.37
CA MET A 1 4.61 -4.38 -20.85
C MET A 1 5.47 -5.63 -20.69
N VAL A 2 6.15 -6.09 -21.74
CA VAL A 2 7.05 -7.26 -21.65
C VAL A 2 8.21 -7.00 -20.68
N ASP A 3 8.87 -5.85 -20.81
CA ASP A 3 10.04 -5.53 -19.98
C ASP A 3 9.69 -5.36 -18.50
N ILE A 4 8.57 -4.68 -18.21
CA ILE A 4 8.04 -4.53 -16.84
C ILE A 4 7.73 -5.89 -16.21
N ALA A 5 7.10 -6.79 -16.97
CA ALA A 5 6.78 -8.12 -16.46
C ALA A 5 8.05 -8.95 -16.20
N ALA A 6 9.03 -8.86 -17.10
CA ALA A 6 10.32 -9.54 -16.95
C ALA A 6 11.09 -9.04 -15.72
N GLU A 7 11.18 -7.72 -15.54
CA GLU A 7 11.86 -7.10 -14.39
C GLU A 7 11.15 -7.43 -13.07
N ALA A 8 9.81 -7.45 -13.07
CA ALA A 8 9.01 -7.83 -11.90
C ALA A 8 8.96 -9.34 -11.63
N GLY A 9 9.57 -10.18 -12.47
CA GLY A 9 9.59 -11.63 -12.30
C GLY A 9 8.22 -12.31 -12.48
N ILE A 10 7.32 -11.74 -13.29
CA ILE A 10 5.99 -12.28 -13.56
C ILE A 10 5.74 -12.45 -15.06
N SER A 11 4.71 -13.22 -15.42
CA SER A 11 4.30 -13.31 -16.83
C SER A 11 3.58 -12.03 -17.28
N VAL A 12 3.67 -11.70 -18.56
CA VAL A 12 2.90 -10.60 -19.18
C VAL A 12 1.39 -10.79 -18.97
N GLU A 13 0.93 -12.05 -18.98
CA GLU A 13 -0.48 -12.37 -18.72
C GLU A 13 -0.87 -12.11 -17.25
N THR A 14 0.02 -12.37 -16.31
CA THR A 14 -0.17 -12.01 -14.89
C THR A 14 -0.27 -10.50 -14.74
N LEU A 15 0.61 -9.74 -15.40
CA LEU A 15 0.57 -8.27 -15.37
C LEU A 15 -0.76 -7.74 -15.93
N ARG A 16 -1.22 -8.25 -17.07
CA ARG A 16 -2.55 -7.89 -17.63
C ARG A 16 -3.69 -8.18 -16.68
N LYS A 17 -3.66 -9.31 -15.97
CA LYS A 17 -4.69 -9.66 -14.98
C LYS A 17 -4.67 -8.72 -13.77
N ILE A 18 -3.50 -8.25 -13.35
CA ILE A 18 -3.38 -7.23 -12.30
C ILE A 18 -3.98 -5.90 -12.79
N GLU A 19 -3.58 -5.43 -13.97
CA GLU A 19 -4.08 -4.17 -14.57
C GLU A 19 -5.60 -4.16 -14.77
N THR A 20 -6.17 -5.32 -15.13
CA THR A 20 -7.62 -5.47 -15.34
C THR A 20 -8.39 -5.85 -14.07
N GLY A 21 -7.73 -5.90 -12.91
CA GLY A 21 -8.35 -6.24 -11.62
C GLY A 21 -8.78 -7.71 -11.47
N ARG A 22 -8.37 -8.60 -12.38
CA ARG A 22 -8.66 -10.04 -12.33
C ARG A 22 -7.79 -10.82 -11.35
N ILE A 23 -6.82 -10.15 -10.73
CA ILE A 23 -6.10 -10.61 -9.54
C ILE A 23 -6.31 -9.51 -8.49
N PRO A 24 -7.41 -9.57 -7.69
CA PRO A 24 -7.76 -8.50 -6.76
C PRO A 24 -6.84 -8.45 -5.52
N THR A 25 -6.14 -9.54 -5.24
CA THR A 25 -5.24 -9.67 -4.09
C THR A 25 -3.87 -10.21 -4.52
N PRO A 26 -3.11 -9.45 -5.33
CA PRO A 26 -1.75 -9.84 -5.65
C PRO A 26 -0.92 -9.91 -4.36
N ALA A 27 0.06 -10.81 -4.31
CA ALA A 27 0.97 -10.88 -3.18
C ALA A 27 1.68 -9.53 -3.00
N PHE A 28 1.91 -9.11 -1.76
CA PHE A 28 2.58 -7.82 -1.48
C PHE A 28 3.95 -7.72 -2.16
N PHE A 29 4.72 -8.81 -2.18
CA PHE A 29 5.99 -8.86 -2.90
C PHE A 29 5.86 -8.64 -4.41
N THR A 30 4.72 -9.02 -5.02
CA THR A 30 4.43 -8.71 -6.41
C THR A 30 4.20 -7.22 -6.61
N VAL A 31 3.52 -6.54 -5.68
CA VAL A 31 3.35 -5.08 -5.71
C VAL A 31 4.71 -4.38 -5.60
N VAL A 32 5.57 -4.81 -4.68
CA VAL A 32 6.91 -4.26 -4.50
C VAL A 32 7.78 -4.46 -5.75
N ALA A 33 7.75 -5.65 -6.36
CA ALA A 33 8.50 -5.92 -7.58
C ALA A 33 8.03 -5.06 -8.75
N LEU A 34 6.71 -4.85 -8.89
CA LEU A 34 6.15 -3.98 -9.93
C LEU A 34 6.54 -2.51 -9.72
N ALA A 35 6.47 -2.02 -8.49
CA ALA A 35 6.88 -0.66 -8.13
C ALA A 35 8.35 -0.41 -8.50
N ASN A 36 9.23 -1.35 -8.16
CA ASN A 36 10.64 -1.31 -8.57
C ASN A 36 10.81 -1.32 -10.09
N ALA A 37 10.09 -2.20 -10.81
CA ALA A 37 10.18 -2.33 -12.26
C ALA A 37 9.76 -1.06 -13.02
N VAL A 38 8.83 -0.28 -12.47
CA VAL A 38 8.41 1.02 -13.06
C VAL A 38 9.15 2.22 -12.49
N GLY A 39 10.05 2.01 -11.53
CA GLY A 39 10.84 3.08 -10.90
C GLY A 39 10.04 4.00 -9.98
N VAL A 40 8.91 3.52 -9.43
CA VAL A 40 8.04 4.29 -8.53
C VAL A 40 8.25 3.83 -7.08
N PRO A 41 8.61 4.72 -6.14
CA PRO A 41 8.67 4.39 -4.72
C PRO A 41 7.31 3.94 -4.17
N LEU A 42 7.31 3.02 -3.20
CA LEU A 42 6.06 2.52 -2.61
C LEU A 42 5.21 3.62 -1.94
N ASP A 43 5.85 4.64 -1.36
CA ASP A 43 5.13 5.78 -0.77
C ASP A 43 4.37 6.60 -1.84
N GLU A 44 4.96 6.80 -3.01
CA GLU A 44 4.30 7.50 -4.12
C GLU A 44 3.17 6.66 -4.72
N LEU A 45 3.37 5.34 -4.80
CA LEU A 45 2.34 4.40 -5.26
C LEU A 45 1.11 4.39 -4.32
N ARG A 46 1.31 4.51 -2.99
CA ARG A 46 0.24 4.71 -2.01
C ARG A 46 -0.53 6.00 -2.30
N ASP A 47 0.16 7.13 -2.42
CA ASP A 47 -0.47 8.44 -2.62
C ASP A 47 -1.33 8.47 -3.89
N LEU A 48 -0.87 7.79 -4.95
CA LEU A 48 -1.63 7.67 -6.19
C LEU A 48 -2.87 6.78 -6.02
N ALA A 49 -2.78 5.68 -5.27
CA ALA A 49 -3.92 4.81 -4.98
C ALA A 49 -5.03 5.56 -4.22
N ASP A 50 -4.66 6.36 -3.22
CA ASP A 50 -5.59 7.17 -2.42
C ASP A 50 -6.26 8.29 -3.26
N SER A 51 -5.58 8.80 -4.27
CA SER A 51 -6.13 9.84 -5.16
C SER A 51 -7.23 9.32 -6.10
N THR A 52 -7.27 8.00 -6.35
CA THR A 52 -8.23 7.37 -7.27
C THR A 52 -9.59 7.11 -6.60
N ASP A 53 -9.68 7.25 -5.27
CA ASP A 53 -10.88 7.04 -4.45
C ASP A 53 -11.81 8.27 -4.37
N SER A 54 -11.41 9.41 -4.94
CA SER A 54 -12.21 10.66 -4.90
C SER A 54 -13.42 10.68 -5.85
N ALA A 55 -13.74 9.55 -6.50
CA ALA A 55 -14.91 9.41 -7.37
C ALA A 55 -16.16 8.82 -6.68
N ASP A 56 -16.12 8.48 -5.38
CA ASP A 56 -17.32 8.12 -4.61
C ASP A 56 -17.61 9.16 -3.53
N GLY A 57 -18.47 10.12 -3.90
CA GLY A 57 -18.83 11.24 -3.06
C GLY A 57 -19.74 10.85 -1.91
N VAL A 58 -19.20 10.36 -0.78
CA VAL A 58 -19.63 10.68 0.60
C VAL A 58 -18.42 10.48 1.52
N ARG A 59 -17.61 11.52 1.74
CA ARG A 59 -16.73 11.57 2.93
C ARG A 59 -17.60 11.88 4.15
N GLY A 60 -18.07 10.83 4.82
CA GLY A 60 -18.50 10.90 6.19
C GLY A 60 -17.35 11.34 7.08
N ALA A 61 -17.61 12.27 7.99
CA ALA A 61 -16.70 12.62 9.05
C ALA A 61 -16.38 11.37 9.91
N GLY A 62 -15.10 11.04 10.06
CA GLY A 62 -14.61 9.99 10.96
C GLY A 62 -13.10 10.13 11.10
N GLU A 63 -12.66 10.94 12.05
CA GLU A 63 -12.14 10.49 13.34
C GLU A 63 -10.66 10.08 13.23
N THR A 64 -9.79 11.05 13.52
CA THR A 64 -8.39 10.76 13.83
C THR A 64 -8.36 9.86 15.05
N VAL A 65 -7.99 8.60 14.89
CA VAL A 65 -7.73 7.70 16.03
C VAL A 65 -6.49 8.23 16.75
N PRO A 66 -6.59 8.71 18.00
CA PRO A 66 -5.41 9.13 18.73
C PRO A 66 -4.62 7.87 19.11
N VAL A 67 -3.35 7.80 18.69
CA VAL A 67 -2.39 6.84 19.23
C VAL A 67 -2.22 7.16 20.71
N ALA A 68 -2.86 6.39 21.57
CA ALA A 68 -2.67 6.45 23.02
C ALA A 68 -1.19 6.14 23.33
N ASN A 69 -0.47 7.14 23.82
CA ASN A 69 0.89 6.99 24.32
C ASN A 69 0.88 6.06 25.55
N GLN A 70 1.32 4.81 25.35
CA GLN A 70 1.45 3.84 26.43
C GLN A 70 2.78 4.07 27.17
N GLY A 71 2.68 4.55 28.42
CA GLY A 71 3.64 4.18 29.46
C GLY A 71 4.41 5.33 30.11
N SER A 72 3.82 5.99 31.11
CA SER A 72 4.60 6.47 32.26
C SER A 72 4.49 5.43 33.37
N VAL A 73 5.49 4.55 33.49
CA VAL A 73 5.59 3.62 34.62
C VAL A 73 6.25 4.35 35.78
N SER A 74 5.49 4.60 36.85
CA SER A 74 6.01 5.18 38.09
C SER A 74 6.62 4.08 38.96
N LEU A 75 7.91 4.21 39.31
CA LEU A 75 8.58 3.30 40.24
C LEU A 75 8.28 3.70 41.69
N PRO A 76 8.08 2.76 42.63
CA PRO A 76 7.90 3.12 44.03
C PRO A 76 9.24 3.48 44.69
N ALA A 77 9.21 4.47 45.57
CA ALA A 77 10.35 4.86 46.38
C ALA A 77 10.69 3.74 47.38
N VAL A 78 11.97 3.37 47.44
CA VAL A 78 12.52 2.45 48.43
C VAL A 78 12.82 3.27 49.69
N SER A 79 12.22 2.90 50.83
CA SER A 79 12.67 3.33 52.16
C SER A 79 13.71 2.39 52.72
#